data_AF-A0A7J4EU31-F1
#
_entry.id   AF-A0A7J4EU31-F1
#
_cell.length_a   1.000
_cell.length_b   1.000
_cell.length_c   1.000
_cell.angle_alpha   90.00
_cell.angle_beta   90.00
_cell.angle_gamma   90.00
#
_symmetry.space_group_name_H-M   'P 1'
#
loop_
_entity.id
_entity.type
_entity.pdbx_description
1 polymer ?
#
loop_
_entity_poly.entity_id
_entity_poly.type
_entity_poly.pdbx_seq_one_letter_code
_entity_poly.pdbx_strand_id
1 'polypeptide(L)'
;MRVYLMLILLGISLFLAGCEEVIEPEEQTEQLYGIDYSVILVDNFIPAIDVRISGEPRDLKIQLISPDENTTIQRVFTENFTEDSVKLTFRISEPGELPLIGKYRIRVLEDDTAVASKSFRLNGPNLVIKDVKFNTSPTTIWEVSLRIENEGDTPGFVQHANIRVAEPEQVAGWLFYEGIEPQKSVNIIIPRHFEIKEEGSHVNIWLYYKGKLVSSYETDVRHQ
;
A
#
# COMPACT_ATOMS: atom_id res chain seq x y z
N MET A 1 -0.42 -23.46 -51.85
CA MET A 1 -0.82 -22.04 -51.63
C MET A 1 -1.91 -21.84 -50.57
N ARG A 2 -2.94 -22.69 -50.48
CA ARG A 2 -4.05 -22.52 -49.51
C ARG A 2 -3.68 -22.69 -48.03
N VAL A 3 -2.65 -23.47 -47.70
CA VAL A 3 -2.25 -23.75 -46.31
C VAL A 3 -1.54 -22.56 -45.63
N TYR A 4 -0.74 -21.80 -46.38
CA TYR A 4 -0.05 -20.61 -45.85
C TYR A 4 -1.01 -19.46 -45.54
N LEU A 5 -2.08 -19.30 -46.33
CA LEU A 5 -3.09 -18.27 -46.09
C LEU A 5 -3.87 -18.54 -44.78
N MET A 6 -4.12 -19.81 -44.48
CA MET A 6 -4.85 -20.23 -43.28
C MET A 6 -4.00 -20.05 -42.01
N LEU A 7 -2.69 -20.28 -42.08
CA LEU A 7 -1.77 -20.04 -40.96
C LEU A 7 -1.57 -18.54 -40.66
N ILE A 8 -1.59 -17.68 -41.69
CA ILE A 8 -1.51 -16.22 -41.50
C ILE A 8 -2.79 -15.70 -40.84
N LEU A 9 -3.97 -16.18 -41.24
CA LEU A 9 -5.25 -15.80 -40.63
C LEU A 9 -5.37 -16.28 -39.17
N LEU A 10 -4.82 -17.46 -38.85
CA LEU A 10 -4.74 -17.96 -37.46
C LEU A 10 -3.72 -17.16 -36.62
N GLY A 11 -2.60 -16.75 -37.21
CA GLY A 11 -1.61 -15.90 -36.54
C GLY A 11 -2.15 -14.51 -36.19
N ILE A 12 -2.94 -13.89 -37.07
CA ILE A 12 -3.54 -12.56 -36.84
C ILE A 12 -4.63 -12.63 -35.76
N SER A 13 -5.43 -13.70 -35.74
CA SER A 13 -6.47 -13.88 -34.71
C SER A 13 -5.90 -14.16 -33.32
N LEU A 14 -4.79 -14.90 -33.22
CA LEU A 14 -4.05 -15.08 -31.96
C LEU A 14 -3.33 -13.80 -31.51
N PHE A 15 -2.86 -12.96 -32.44
CA PHE A 15 -2.26 -11.66 -32.12
C PHE A 15 -3.28 -10.63 -31.64
N LEU A 16 -4.49 -10.63 -32.22
CA LEU A 16 -5.59 -9.76 -31.77
C LEU A 16 -6.17 -10.19 -30.42
N ALA A 17 -6.23 -11.49 -30.13
CA ALA A 17 -6.67 -11.99 -28.81
C ALA A 17 -5.64 -11.78 -27.69
N GLY A 18 -4.37 -11.52 -28.02
CA GLY A 18 -3.28 -11.30 -27.07
C GLY A 18 -3.00 -9.83 -26.74
N CYS A 19 -3.69 -8.89 -27.38
CA CYS A 19 -3.44 -7.44 -27.26
C CYS A 19 -4.69 -6.63 -26.91
N GLU A 20 -5.70 -7.23 -26.27
CA GLU A 20 -6.70 -6.46 -25.54
C GLU A 20 -6.16 -6.12 -24.14
N GLU A 21 -5.17 -5.23 -24.06
CA GLU A 21 -5.35 -4.16 -23.08
C GLU A 21 -6.61 -3.45 -23.54
N VAL A 22 -7.75 -3.79 -22.93
CA VAL A 22 -8.97 -3.01 -23.06
C VAL A 22 -8.60 -1.63 -22.54
N ILE A 23 -8.22 -0.75 -23.47
CA ILE A 23 -8.18 0.69 -23.25
C ILE A 23 -9.64 1.05 -23.06
N GLU A 24 -10.11 0.93 -21.82
CA GLU A 24 -11.38 1.54 -21.44
C GLU A 24 -11.27 2.99 -21.87
N PRO A 25 -12.18 3.48 -22.74
CA PRO A 25 -12.17 4.88 -23.10
C PRO A 25 -12.25 5.67 -21.79
N GLU A 26 -11.26 6.53 -21.54
CA GLU A 26 -11.43 7.58 -20.54
C GLU A 26 -12.74 8.26 -20.91
N GLU A 27 -13.73 8.23 -20.01
CA GLU A 27 -14.96 8.98 -20.22
C GLU A 27 -14.52 10.41 -20.56
N GLN A 28 -14.86 10.88 -21.76
CA GLN A 28 -14.65 12.27 -22.15
C GLN A 28 -15.59 13.14 -21.31
N THR A 29 -15.24 13.32 -20.03
CA THR A 29 -15.90 14.23 -19.11
C THR A 29 -15.24 15.58 -19.26
N GLU A 30 -16.04 16.63 -19.46
CA GLU A 30 -15.58 18.00 -19.29
C GLU A 30 -14.99 18.11 -17.89
N GLN A 31 -13.71 18.46 -17.76
CA GLN A 31 -13.01 18.41 -16.47
C GLN A 31 -13.25 19.71 -15.69
N LEU A 32 -14.46 19.85 -15.15
CA LEU A 32 -14.91 21.06 -14.44
C LEU A 32 -14.33 21.17 -13.02
N TYR A 33 -13.86 20.05 -12.47
CA TYR A 33 -13.34 19.95 -11.11
C TYR A 33 -11.93 19.34 -11.09
N GLY A 34 -11.09 19.87 -10.20
CA GLY A 34 -9.82 19.25 -9.82
C GLY A 34 -10.07 18.12 -8.84
N ILE A 35 -9.41 16.97 -9.06
CA ILE A 35 -9.46 15.82 -8.16
C ILE A 35 -8.03 15.51 -7.73
N ASP A 36 -7.77 15.67 -6.44
CA ASP A 36 -6.56 15.17 -5.80
C ASP A 36 -6.90 14.04 -4.86
N TYR A 37 -5.97 13.13 -4.68
CA TYR A 37 -6.15 12.03 -3.73
C TYR A 37 -4.84 11.70 -3.04
N SER A 38 -4.98 11.11 -1.86
CA SER A 38 -3.89 10.50 -1.12
C SER A 38 -4.41 9.23 -0.45
N VAL A 39 -3.58 8.20 -0.41
CA VAL A 39 -3.90 6.95 0.28
C VAL A 39 -3.32 7.04 1.69
N ILE A 40 -4.15 6.78 2.70
CA ILE A 40 -3.84 7.03 4.11
C ILE A 40 -4.29 5.86 5.00
N LEU A 41 -3.95 5.94 6.29
CA LEU A 41 -4.52 5.10 7.34
C LEU A 41 -5.38 5.96 8.28
N VAL A 42 -6.67 5.63 8.37
CA VAL A 42 -7.55 6.18 9.41
C VAL A 42 -7.39 5.34 10.67
N ASP A 43 -7.25 6.01 11.81
CA ASP A 43 -7.04 5.38 13.13
C ASP A 43 -5.88 4.36 13.13
N ASN A 44 -4.84 4.62 12.32
CA ASN A 44 -3.67 3.76 12.10
C ASN A 44 -3.94 2.36 11.51
N PHE A 45 -5.19 1.98 11.25
CA PHE A 45 -5.52 0.60 10.88
C PHE A 45 -6.51 0.45 9.73
N ILE A 46 -7.20 1.50 9.30
CA ILE A 46 -8.20 1.42 8.25
C ILE A 46 -7.65 2.08 6.98
N PRO A 47 -7.29 1.31 5.94
CA PRO A 47 -6.89 1.87 4.67
C PRO A 47 -8.01 2.70 4.06
N ALA A 48 -7.68 3.93 3.69
CA ALA A 48 -8.62 4.86 3.12
C ALA A 48 -7.98 5.70 2.01
N ILE A 49 -8.84 6.29 1.17
CA ILE A 49 -8.46 7.27 0.15
C ILE A 49 -9.09 8.58 0.56
N ASP A 50 -8.24 9.52 0.93
CA ASP A 50 -8.60 10.91 1.10
C ASP A 50 -8.64 11.57 -0.25
N VAL A 51 -9.81 12.07 -0.62
CA VAL A 51 -10.08 12.76 -1.88
C VAL A 51 -10.32 14.22 -1.57
N ARG A 52 -9.64 15.10 -2.30
CA ARG A 52 -9.89 16.52 -2.31
C ARG A 52 -10.45 16.91 -3.67
N ILE A 53 -11.61 17.54 -3.68
CA ILE A 53 -12.24 18.08 -4.88
C ILE A 53 -12.10 19.60 -4.82
N SER A 54 -11.58 20.21 -5.87
CA SER A 54 -11.51 21.67 -6.02
C SER A 54 -12.33 22.14 -7.21
N GLY A 55 -13.00 23.28 -7.07
CA GLY A 55 -13.89 23.84 -8.11
C GLY A 55 -15.02 24.68 -7.52
N GLU A 56 -16.03 24.94 -8.33
CA GLU A 56 -17.18 25.74 -7.90
C GLU A 56 -18.01 25.02 -6.82
N PRO A 57 -18.46 25.72 -5.76
CA PRO A 57 -19.35 25.14 -4.75
C PRO A 57 -20.68 24.67 -5.38
N ARG A 58 -20.91 23.35 -5.40
CA ARG A 58 -22.17 22.74 -5.85
C ARG A 58 -22.51 21.52 -5.00
N ASP A 59 -23.75 21.08 -5.13
CA ASP A 59 -24.20 19.80 -4.61
C ASP A 59 -23.72 18.68 -5.55
N LEU A 60 -22.78 17.86 -5.06
CA LEU A 60 -22.09 16.85 -5.86
C LEU A 60 -22.25 15.45 -5.25
N LYS A 61 -22.31 14.44 -6.12
CA LYS A 61 -22.15 13.05 -5.71
C LYS A 61 -20.76 12.58 -6.11
N ILE A 62 -19.97 12.13 -5.15
CA ILE A 62 -18.64 11.58 -5.40
C ILE A 62 -18.70 10.06 -5.27
N GLN A 63 -18.21 9.37 -6.27
CA GLN A 63 -18.12 7.92 -6.30
C GLN A 63 -16.66 7.48 -6.30
N LEU A 64 -16.32 6.50 -5.48
CA LEU A 64 -15.10 5.71 -5.62
C LEU A 64 -15.49 4.33 -6.15
N ILE A 65 -14.91 3.96 -7.28
CA ILE A 65 -15.04 2.64 -7.90
C ILE A 65 -13.73 1.89 -7.64
N SER A 66 -13.82 0.73 -6.99
CA SER A 66 -12.69 -0.15 -6.70
C SER A 66 -12.40 -1.14 -7.85
N PRO A 67 -11.26 -1.85 -7.83
CA PRO A 67 -10.86 -2.78 -8.91
C PRO A 67 -11.82 -3.95 -9.16
N ASP A 68 -12.67 -4.26 -8.19
CA ASP A 68 -13.72 -5.28 -8.28
C ASP A 68 -15.08 -4.70 -8.68
N GLU A 69 -15.10 -3.45 -9.17
CA GLU A 69 -16.28 -2.67 -9.59
C GLU A 69 -17.26 -2.33 -8.46
N ASN A 70 -16.89 -2.59 -7.19
CA ASN A 70 -17.68 -2.09 -6.06
C ASN A 70 -17.62 -0.56 -6.01
N THR A 71 -18.78 0.06 -5.77
CA THR A 71 -18.90 1.52 -5.76
C THR A 71 -19.28 2.01 -4.38
N THR A 72 -18.47 2.91 -3.81
CA THR A 72 -18.79 3.65 -2.60
C THR A 72 -19.19 5.08 -2.97
N ILE A 73 -20.32 5.56 -2.45
CA ILE A 73 -20.88 6.87 -2.81
C ILE A 73 -20.91 7.77 -1.58
N GLN A 74 -20.42 9.00 -1.72
CA GLN A 74 -20.55 10.07 -0.73
C GLN A 74 -21.15 11.31 -1.38
N ARG A 75 -22.04 12.00 -0.66
CA ARG A 75 -22.61 13.27 -1.11
C ARG A 75 -21.91 14.44 -0.44
N VAL A 76 -21.65 15.47 -1.23
CA VAL A 76 -21.16 16.76 -0.75
C VAL A 76 -22.25 17.79 -1.02
N PHE A 77 -22.55 18.58 -0.01
CA PHE A 77 -23.45 19.73 -0.11
C PHE A 77 -22.64 21.01 -0.22
N THR A 78 -23.21 22.00 -0.91
CA THR A 78 -22.63 23.33 -1.09
C THR A 78 -22.21 23.97 0.23
N GLU A 79 -22.98 23.74 1.31
CA GLU A 79 -22.68 24.26 2.66
C GLU A 79 -21.38 23.70 3.27
N ASN A 80 -20.92 22.52 2.81
CA ASN A 80 -19.67 21.89 3.24
C ASN A 80 -18.49 22.23 2.31
N PHE A 81 -18.72 22.98 1.23
CA PHE A 81 -17.71 23.38 0.27
C PHE A 81 -16.99 24.64 0.78
N THR A 82 -15.98 24.45 1.62
CA THR A 82 -15.19 25.55 2.17
C THR A 82 -14.25 26.10 1.10
N GLU A 83 -14.36 27.38 0.77
CA GLU A 83 -13.36 28.17 0.02
C GLU A 83 -12.63 27.36 -1.08
N ASP A 84 -13.37 27.02 -2.14
CA ASP A 84 -12.92 26.36 -3.37
C ASP A 84 -12.51 24.88 -3.28
N SER A 85 -12.69 24.21 -2.13
CA SER A 85 -12.50 22.75 -2.08
C SER A 85 -13.26 22.02 -0.96
N VAL A 86 -13.51 20.73 -1.18
CA VAL A 86 -14.02 19.79 -0.17
C VAL A 86 -13.08 18.61 -0.01
N LYS A 87 -12.96 18.08 1.21
CA LYS A 87 -12.24 16.85 1.53
C LYS A 87 -13.22 15.77 1.98
N LEU A 88 -13.01 14.55 1.51
CA LEU A 88 -13.82 13.38 1.81
C LEU A 88 -12.95 12.12 1.86
N THR A 89 -13.34 11.15 2.67
CA THR A 89 -12.52 9.97 2.97
C THR A 89 -13.30 8.70 2.67
N PHE A 90 -12.82 7.89 1.73
CA PHE A 90 -13.39 6.59 1.41
C PHE A 90 -12.59 5.48 2.09
N ARG A 91 -13.25 4.64 2.87
CA ARG A 91 -12.63 3.39 3.37
C ARG A 91 -12.56 2.39 2.22
N ILE A 92 -11.40 1.77 2.01
CA ILE A 92 -11.15 0.88 0.87
C ILE A 92 -10.84 -0.57 1.27
N SER A 93 -10.77 -0.84 2.57
CA SER A 93 -10.76 -2.18 3.14
C SER A 93 -11.22 -2.15 4.59
N GLU A 94 -11.44 -3.34 5.15
CA GLU A 94 -11.70 -3.52 6.58
C GLU A 94 -10.46 -3.18 7.43
N PRO A 95 -10.64 -2.87 8.73
CA PRO A 95 -9.53 -2.59 9.63
C PRO A 95 -8.51 -3.71 9.62
N GLY A 96 -7.27 -3.35 9.31
CA GLY A 96 -6.15 -4.25 9.30
C GLY A 96 -6.11 -5.22 8.12
N GLU A 97 -6.96 -5.05 7.10
CA GLU A 97 -6.90 -5.77 5.82
C GLU A 97 -6.18 -4.94 4.75
N LEU A 98 -5.40 -5.61 3.90
CA LEU A 98 -4.78 -4.94 2.76
C LEU A 98 -5.84 -4.52 1.73
N PRO A 99 -5.75 -3.32 1.15
CA PRO A 99 -6.67 -2.89 0.10
C PRO A 99 -6.47 -3.70 -1.19
N LEU A 100 -7.49 -3.71 -2.04
CA LEU A 100 -7.40 -4.37 -3.34
C LEU A 100 -6.34 -3.69 -4.22
N ILE A 101 -5.51 -4.50 -4.86
CA ILE A 101 -4.54 -4.05 -5.86
C ILE A 101 -5.26 -3.91 -7.20
N GLY A 102 -5.03 -2.82 -7.92
CA GLY A 102 -5.62 -2.59 -9.23
C GLY A 102 -5.97 -1.13 -9.49
N LYS A 103 -6.82 -0.92 -10.50
CA LYS A 103 -7.27 0.39 -10.95
C LYS A 103 -8.47 0.84 -10.12
N TYR A 104 -8.36 2.01 -9.52
CA TYR A 104 -9.45 2.72 -8.87
C TYR A 104 -9.86 3.91 -9.74
N ARG A 105 -11.11 4.34 -9.61
CA ARG A 105 -11.64 5.52 -10.30
C ARG A 105 -12.48 6.37 -9.35
N ILE A 106 -12.16 7.65 -9.26
CA ILE A 106 -13.01 8.65 -8.60
C ILE A 106 -13.84 9.35 -9.68
N ARG A 107 -15.15 9.43 -9.49
CA ARG A 107 -16.07 10.19 -10.34
C ARG A 107 -16.76 11.27 -9.53
N VAL A 108 -16.80 12.47 -10.08
CA VAL A 108 -17.61 13.59 -9.59
C VAL A 108 -18.83 13.67 -10.48
N LEU A 109 -20.01 13.60 -9.89
CA LEU A 109 -21.29 13.66 -10.60
C LEU A 109 -22.09 14.90 -10.22
N GLU A 110 -22.64 15.56 -11.23
CA GLU A 110 -23.67 16.60 -11.13
C GLU A 110 -24.93 16.06 -11.81
N ASP A 111 -26.06 16.00 -11.09
CA ASP A 111 -27.32 15.42 -11.59
C ASP A 111 -27.15 14.05 -12.28
N ASP A 112 -26.33 13.18 -11.67
CA ASP A 112 -25.98 11.83 -12.16
C ASP A 112 -25.17 11.79 -13.48
N THR A 113 -24.71 12.94 -13.97
CA THR A 113 -23.77 13.06 -15.09
C THR A 113 -22.35 13.26 -14.58
N ALA A 114 -21.38 12.54 -15.13
CA ALA A 114 -19.99 12.69 -14.74
C ALA A 114 -19.39 14.00 -15.28
N VAL A 115 -18.95 14.85 -14.35
CA VAL A 115 -18.36 16.19 -14.60
C VAL A 115 -16.89 16.28 -14.21
N ALA A 116 -16.33 15.20 -13.67
CA ALA A 116 -14.89 14.96 -13.60
C ALA A 116 -14.65 13.49 -13.27
N SER A 117 -13.52 12.96 -13.73
CA SER A 117 -13.09 11.59 -13.45
C SER A 117 -11.58 11.55 -13.29
N LYS A 118 -11.09 10.75 -12.33
CA LYS A 118 -9.65 10.48 -12.17
C LYS A 118 -9.44 9.01 -11.89
N SER A 119 -8.65 8.37 -12.75
CA SER A 119 -8.22 6.98 -12.57
C SER A 119 -6.81 6.94 -12.00
N PHE A 120 -6.56 5.97 -11.12
CA PHE A 120 -5.22 5.71 -10.59
C PHE A 120 -5.08 4.23 -10.27
N ARG A 121 -3.84 3.76 -10.14
CA ARG A 121 -3.54 2.36 -9.87
C ARG A 121 -2.80 2.24 -8.55
N LEU A 122 -3.22 1.28 -7.74
CA LEU A 122 -2.55 0.87 -6.51
C LEU A 122 -1.91 -0.51 -6.73
N ASN A 123 -0.64 -0.65 -6.40
CA ASN A 123 0.17 -1.84 -6.61
C ASN A 123 0.41 -2.65 -5.34
N GLY A 124 0.10 -2.08 -4.18
CA GLY A 124 0.21 -2.74 -2.88
C GLY A 124 1.29 -2.13 -1.99
N PRO A 125 1.46 -2.67 -0.77
CA PRO A 125 2.49 -2.21 0.13
C PRO A 125 3.85 -2.77 -0.30
N ASN A 126 4.93 -2.07 0.02
CA ASN A 126 6.29 -2.57 -0.11
C ASN A 126 7.05 -2.23 1.18
N LEU A 127 7.06 -3.16 2.13
CA LEU A 127 7.67 -2.95 3.43
C LEU A 127 9.15 -3.33 3.41
N VAL A 128 10.00 -2.35 3.72
CA VAL A 128 11.45 -2.50 3.72
C VAL A 128 12.01 -2.12 5.07
N ILE A 129 12.84 -3.00 5.65
CA ILE A 129 13.66 -2.65 6.80
C ILE A 129 14.81 -1.76 6.30
N LYS A 130 14.76 -0.47 6.64
CA LYS A 130 15.74 0.52 6.18
C LYS A 130 16.97 0.60 7.06
N ASP A 131 16.77 0.45 8.35
CA ASP A 131 17.83 0.57 9.35
C ASP A 131 17.53 -0.36 10.53
N VAL A 132 18.60 -0.90 11.10
CA VAL A 132 18.56 -1.76 12.28
C VAL A 132 19.65 -1.33 13.23
N LYS A 133 19.25 -0.97 14.45
CA LYS A 133 20.17 -0.62 15.53
C LYS A 133 20.06 -1.65 16.63
N PHE A 134 21.21 -2.16 17.05
CA PHE A 134 21.33 -3.08 18.16
C PHE A 134 21.89 -2.34 19.37
N ASN A 135 21.15 -2.34 20.46
CA ASN A 135 21.70 -1.94 21.74
C ASN A 135 22.39 -3.16 22.36
N THR A 136 23.71 -3.09 22.53
CA THR A 136 24.52 -4.25 22.92
C THR A 136 25.36 -3.97 24.16
N SER A 137 25.61 -5.03 24.93
CA SER A 137 26.75 -5.16 25.84
C SER A 137 27.74 -6.17 25.25
N PRO A 138 28.92 -6.40 25.88
CA PRO A 138 29.97 -7.26 25.34
C PRO A 138 29.60 -8.70 25.02
N THR A 139 28.43 -9.19 25.40
CA THR A 139 27.98 -10.56 25.07
C THR A 139 26.49 -10.65 24.84
N THR A 140 25.77 -9.53 24.76
CA THR A 140 24.31 -9.54 24.73
C THR A 140 23.75 -8.39 23.89
N ILE A 141 22.79 -8.70 23.02
CA ILE A 141 21.87 -7.71 22.45
C ILE A 141 20.73 -7.55 23.46
N TRP A 142 20.42 -6.32 23.88
CA TRP A 142 19.33 -6.02 24.81
C TRP A 142 18.07 -5.52 24.13
N GLU A 143 18.25 -4.87 22.99
CA GLU A 143 17.19 -4.22 22.26
C GLU A 143 17.55 -4.19 20.78
N VAL A 144 16.54 -4.41 19.96
CA VAL A 144 16.62 -4.24 18.52
C VAL A 144 15.64 -3.15 18.11
N SER A 145 16.18 -2.05 17.59
CA SER A 145 15.40 -0.93 17.04
C SER A 145 15.37 -1.05 15.51
N LEU A 146 14.17 -1.20 14.96
CA LEU A 146 13.92 -1.37 13.52
C LEU A 146 13.29 -0.11 12.96
N ARG A 147 13.83 0.43 11.87
CA ARG A 147 13.12 1.41 11.04
C ARG A 147 12.54 0.71 9.82
N ILE A 148 11.22 0.66 9.75
CA ILE A 148 10.49 0.03 8.65
C ILE A 148 9.86 1.13 7.82
N GLU A 149 10.09 1.12 6.51
CA GLU A 149 9.51 2.05 5.57
C GLU A 149 8.57 1.32 4.61
N ASN A 150 7.44 1.94 4.29
CA ASN A 150 6.55 1.46 3.25
C ASN A 150 6.81 2.26 1.96
N GLU A 151 7.59 1.68 1.05
CA GLU A 151 7.86 2.26 -0.27
C GLU A 151 6.72 2.03 -1.27
N GLY A 152 5.65 1.33 -0.85
CA GLY A 152 4.47 1.06 -1.67
C GLY A 152 3.53 2.25 -1.76
N ASP A 153 2.46 2.07 -2.53
CA ASP A 153 1.41 3.06 -2.76
C ASP A 153 0.12 2.78 -1.96
N THR A 154 0.12 1.71 -1.17
CA THR A 154 -0.96 1.38 -0.23
C THR A 154 -0.42 1.12 1.17
N PRO A 155 -1.25 1.26 2.22
CA PRO A 155 -0.82 0.94 3.58
C PRO A 155 -0.36 -0.52 3.70
N GLY A 156 0.73 -0.72 4.43
CA GLY A 156 1.24 -2.03 4.81
C GLY A 156 1.06 -2.28 6.29
N PHE A 157 1.07 -3.54 6.68
CA PHE A 157 0.92 -3.94 8.07
C PHE A 157 2.02 -4.92 8.48
N VAL A 158 2.39 -4.90 9.76
CA VAL A 158 3.30 -5.87 10.38
C VAL A 158 2.67 -6.35 11.69
N GLN A 159 2.69 -7.67 11.94
CA GLN A 159 2.11 -8.29 13.15
C GLN A 159 3.14 -8.99 14.03
N HIS A 160 4.25 -9.42 13.45
CA HIS A 160 5.30 -10.02 14.24
C HIS A 160 6.66 -9.89 13.58
N ALA A 161 7.68 -9.90 14.42
CA ALA A 161 9.07 -10.07 14.04
C ALA A 161 9.58 -11.38 14.61
N ASN A 162 10.34 -12.12 13.81
CA ASN A 162 11.19 -13.20 14.27
C ASN A 162 12.64 -12.76 14.12
N ILE A 163 13.42 -12.90 15.19
CA ILE A 163 14.85 -12.60 15.20
C ILE A 163 15.59 -13.90 15.49
N ARG A 164 16.57 -14.23 14.64
CA ARG A 164 17.47 -15.37 14.83
C ARG A 164 18.90 -14.87 14.95
N VAL A 165 19.58 -15.31 15.99
CA VAL A 165 21.04 -15.19 16.14
C VAL A 165 21.62 -16.56 15.85
N ALA A 166 22.59 -16.65 14.93
CA ALA A 166 23.11 -17.94 14.48
C ALA A 166 23.98 -18.64 15.55
N GLU A 167 24.77 -17.87 16.31
CA GLU A 167 25.74 -18.42 17.25
C GLU A 167 25.85 -17.57 18.53
N PRO A 168 25.47 -18.12 19.72
CA PRO A 168 24.73 -19.37 19.88
C PRO A 168 23.34 -19.29 19.23
N GLU A 169 22.86 -20.40 18.66
CA GLU A 169 21.59 -20.42 17.93
C GLU A 169 20.43 -20.09 18.86
N GLN A 170 19.79 -18.95 18.61
CA GLN A 170 18.65 -18.45 19.38
C GLN A 170 17.62 -17.88 18.40
N VAL A 171 16.34 -18.15 18.66
CA VAL A 171 15.23 -17.59 17.91
C VAL A 171 14.21 -17.03 18.88
N ALA A 172 13.78 -15.79 18.68
CA ALA A 172 12.68 -15.21 19.43
C ALA A 172 11.67 -14.53 18.51
N GLY A 173 10.40 -14.76 18.80
CA GLY A 173 9.28 -14.03 18.22
C GLY A 173 8.86 -12.85 19.10
N TRP A 174 8.43 -11.78 18.45
CA TRP A 174 7.78 -10.63 19.09
C TRP A 174 6.50 -10.28 18.34
N LEU A 175 5.38 -10.31 19.04
CA LEU A 175 4.07 -9.92 18.51
C LEU A 175 3.86 -8.44 18.77
N PHE A 176 3.46 -7.72 17.74
CA PHE A 176 3.04 -6.33 17.79
C PHE A 176 2.03 -6.09 16.67
N TYR A 177 1.47 -4.90 16.54
CA TYR A 177 0.61 -4.63 15.40
C TYR A 177 0.78 -3.18 14.96
N GLU A 178 1.35 -3.00 13.77
CA GLU A 178 1.72 -1.69 13.25
C GLU A 178 1.20 -1.54 11.82
N GLY A 179 0.51 -0.43 11.56
CA GLY A 179 0.12 0.02 10.22
C GLY A 179 1.07 1.12 9.74
N ILE A 180 1.51 1.02 8.49
CA ILE A 180 2.48 1.94 7.90
C ILE A 180 1.88 2.53 6.62
N GLU A 181 1.58 3.82 6.65
CA GLU A 181 1.09 4.56 5.50
C GLU A 181 2.07 4.53 4.31
N PRO A 182 1.58 4.72 3.08
CA PRO A 182 2.43 4.86 1.89
C PRO A 182 3.50 5.94 2.09
N GLN A 183 4.73 5.64 1.69
CA GLN A 183 5.88 6.56 1.74
C GLN A 183 6.18 7.09 3.16
N LYS A 184 5.76 6.37 4.21
CA LYS A 184 6.07 6.67 5.60
C LYS A 184 6.94 5.58 6.21
N SER A 185 7.59 5.93 7.33
CA SER A 185 8.37 4.99 8.12
C SER A 185 7.94 5.02 9.58
N VAL A 186 8.02 3.86 10.23
CA VAL A 186 7.81 3.68 11.67
C VAL A 186 9.07 3.14 12.31
N ASN A 187 9.25 3.41 13.60
CA ASN A 187 10.32 2.83 14.41
C ASN A 187 9.71 1.86 15.41
N ILE A 188 10.20 0.62 15.41
CA ILE A 188 9.74 -0.44 16.30
C ILE A 188 10.88 -0.86 17.21
N ILE A 189 10.62 -0.87 18.50
CA ILE A 189 11.58 -1.27 19.52
C ILE A 189 11.19 -2.66 20.03
N ILE A 190 12.12 -3.61 19.90
CA ILE A 190 11.96 -4.99 20.36
C ILE A 190 12.90 -5.20 21.56
N PRO A 191 12.37 -5.18 22.79
CA PRO A 191 13.17 -5.42 24.00
C PRO A 191 13.41 -6.92 24.16
N ARG A 192 14.55 -7.42 23.66
CA ARG A 192 14.88 -8.84 23.70
C ARG A 192 16.36 -9.05 23.95
N HIS A 193 16.63 -10.03 24.81
CA HIS A 193 17.96 -10.50 25.14
C HIS A 193 18.38 -11.62 24.18
N PHE A 194 19.48 -11.42 23.47
CA PHE A 194 20.16 -12.48 22.73
C PHE A 194 21.62 -12.51 23.12
N GLU A 195 22.14 -13.69 23.44
CA GLU A 195 23.59 -13.86 23.62
C GLU A 195 24.30 -13.73 22.26
N ILE A 196 25.43 -13.04 22.23
CA ILE A 196 26.30 -12.89 21.06
C ILE A 196 27.75 -13.21 21.44
N LYS A 197 28.53 -13.66 20.46
CA LYS A 197 29.97 -13.92 20.64
C LYS A 197 30.76 -12.61 20.67
N GLU A 198 31.91 -12.62 21.36
CA GLU A 198 32.86 -11.49 21.34
C GLU A 198 33.35 -11.12 19.93
N GLU A 199 33.48 -12.11 19.04
CA GLU A 199 33.89 -11.89 17.65
C GLU A 199 32.75 -11.37 16.75
N GLY A 200 31.54 -11.31 17.31
CA GLY A 200 30.29 -10.97 16.64
C GLY A 200 29.43 -12.19 16.30
N SER A 201 28.15 -11.93 16.03
CA SER A 201 27.16 -12.94 15.67
C SER A 201 26.34 -12.50 14.47
N HIS A 202 26.01 -13.47 13.61
CA HIS A 202 25.12 -13.24 12.47
C HIS A 202 23.66 -13.21 12.94
N VAL A 203 22.93 -12.16 12.54
CA VAL A 203 21.56 -11.89 12.96
C VAL A 203 20.65 -11.76 11.74
N ASN A 204 19.53 -12.49 11.78
CA ASN A 204 18.48 -12.44 10.79
C ASN A 204 17.20 -11.93 11.44
N ILE A 205 16.49 -11.05 10.74
CA ILE A 205 15.24 -10.45 11.18
C ILE A 205 14.21 -10.65 10.07
N TRP A 206 13.07 -11.22 10.41
CA TRP A 206 11.95 -11.42 9.49
C TRP A 206 10.70 -10.78 10.05
N LEU A 207 10.04 -9.97 9.23
CA LEU A 207 8.77 -9.33 9.54
C LEU A 207 7.65 -10.05 8.81
N TYR A 208 6.53 -10.22 9.50
CA TYR A 208 5.40 -10.96 8.96
C TYR A 208 4.08 -10.24 9.22
N TYR A 209 3.13 -10.50 8.34
CA TYR A 209 1.74 -10.13 8.51
C TYR A 209 0.85 -11.28 8.05
N LYS A 210 -0.09 -11.70 8.92
CA LYS A 210 -0.97 -12.85 8.71
C LYS A 210 -0.22 -14.12 8.27
N GLY A 211 0.94 -14.35 8.88
CA GLY A 211 1.80 -15.50 8.59
C GLY A 211 2.59 -15.44 7.28
N LYS A 212 2.47 -14.36 6.49
CA LYS A 212 3.26 -14.15 5.28
C LYS A 212 4.46 -13.26 5.59
N LEU A 213 5.63 -13.65 5.09
CA LEU A 213 6.84 -12.82 5.16
C LEU A 213 6.61 -11.55 4.35
N VAL A 214 6.80 -10.38 4.97
CA VAL A 214 6.65 -9.07 4.31
C VAL A 214 7.98 -8.36 4.13
N SER A 215 8.97 -8.63 4.98
CA SER A 215 10.31 -8.05 4.87
C SER A 215 11.33 -8.89 5.63
N SER A 216 12.60 -8.80 5.24
CA SER A 216 13.70 -9.45 5.93
C SER A 216 14.96 -8.61 5.91
N TYR A 217 15.81 -8.80 6.91
CA TYR A 217 17.10 -8.12 7.04
C TYR A 217 18.12 -9.06 7.67
N GLU A 218 19.34 -9.04 7.15
CA GLU A 218 20.44 -9.89 7.59
C GLU A 218 21.68 -9.03 7.82
N THR A 219 22.39 -9.25 8.92
CA THR A 219 23.59 -8.49 9.26
C THR A 219 24.48 -9.25 10.24
N ASP A 220 25.71 -8.78 10.40
CA ASP A 220 26.61 -9.21 11.47
C ASP A 220 26.68 -8.13 12.55
N VAL A 221 26.42 -8.52 13.79
CA VAL A 221 26.53 -7.63 14.95
C VAL A 221 27.87 -7.90 15.62
N ARG A 222 28.69 -6.86 15.76
CA ARG A 222 30.00 -6.90 16.45
C ARG A 222 30.02 -5.87 17.57
N HIS A 223 30.90 -6.05 18.55
CA HIS A 223 31.16 -5.01 19.55
C HIS A 223 31.78 -3.78 18.88
N GLN A 224 31.28 -2.60 19.28
CA GLN A 224 31.88 -1.31 19.01
C GLN A 224 32.53 -0.76 20.29
#